data_AF-A0A355BM87-F1
#
_entry.id   AF-A0A355BM87-F1
#
_cell.length_a   1.000
_cell.length_b   1.000
_cell.length_c   1.000
_cell.angle_alpha   90.00
_cell.angle_beta   90.00
_cell.angle_gamma   90.00
#
_symmetry.space_group_name_H-M   'P 1'
#
loop_
_entity.id
_entity.type
_entity.pdbx_description
1 polymer ?
#
loop_
_entity_poly.entity_id
_entity_poly.type
_entity_poly.pdbx_seq_one_letter_code
_entity_poly.pdbx_strand_id
1 'polypeptide(L)'
;MKIIRYFFYLIGISLAAAILYLAITFPPIMAGMAAKTMCSCVFVMGRTPESVVQKELSVFPGLSKAGIEFKDSSAVTARVLWSVSKAIYRKGQGCTLLAERSEPEVRQQSPALPTLPPLNADTVAWPNGDLVSTPPVAGLNYDAVQAALRLAFEETNPEQPKNTHAVLAIYDGQIIGEQYASGFDKHTLFMGWSMTKSLNNAMV
;
A
#
# COMPACT_ATOMS: atom_id res chain seq x y z
N MET A 1 -21.55 24.68 -42.99
CA MET A 1 -20.07 24.53 -43.02
C MET A 1 -19.35 25.27 -41.88
N LYS A 2 -19.61 26.57 -41.65
CA LYS A 2 -18.93 27.33 -40.56
C LYS A 2 -19.20 26.78 -39.14
N ILE A 3 -20.45 26.41 -38.85
CA ILE A 3 -20.84 25.84 -37.54
C ILE A 3 -20.11 24.52 -37.24
N ILE A 4 -20.02 23.63 -38.23
CA ILE A 4 -19.27 22.36 -38.13
C ILE A 4 -17.79 22.62 -37.84
N ARG A 5 -17.20 23.63 -38.48
CA ARG A 5 -15.80 24.03 -38.25
C ARG A 5 -15.59 24.56 -36.81
N TYR A 6 -16.49 25.40 -36.31
CA TYR A 6 -16.42 25.88 -34.92
C TYR A 6 -16.61 24.77 -33.90
N PHE A 7 -17.49 23.79 -34.19
CA PHE A 7 -17.66 22.61 -33.35
C PHE A 7 -16.37 21.80 -33.22
N PHE A 8 -15.68 21.52 -34.33
CA PHE A 8 -14.39 20.84 -34.28
C PHE A 8 -13.29 21.65 -33.58
N TYR A 9 -13.29 22.99 -33.70
CA TYR A 9 -12.38 23.82 -32.92
C TYR A 9 -12.66 23.74 -31.42
N LEU A 10 -13.92 23.77 -30.99
CA LEU A 10 -14.28 23.63 -29.58
C LEU A 10 -13.87 22.26 -29.02
N ILE A 11 -14.08 21.18 -29.78
CA ILE A 11 -13.61 19.85 -29.40
C ILE A 11 -12.08 19.84 -29.29
N GLY A 12 -11.37 20.38 -30.29
CA GLY A 12 -9.91 20.45 -30.27
C GLY A 12 -9.36 21.22 -29.06
N ILE A 13 -9.97 22.37 -28.73
CA ILE A 13 -9.60 23.17 -27.55
C ILE A 13 -9.88 22.39 -26.26
N SER A 14 -11.04 21.73 -26.17
CA SER A 14 -11.43 20.96 -24.98
C SER A 14 -10.50 19.77 -24.76
N LEU A 15 -10.13 19.05 -25.82
CA LEU A 15 -9.17 17.96 -25.77
C LEU A 15 -7.78 18.46 -25.38
N ALA A 16 -7.31 19.56 -25.97
CA ALA A 16 -6.03 20.15 -25.61
C ALA A 16 -5.98 20.59 -24.14
N ALA A 17 -7.06 21.20 -23.64
CA ALA A 17 -7.20 21.58 -22.24
C ALA A 17 -7.18 20.36 -21.31
N ALA A 18 -7.90 19.28 -21.67
CA ALA A 18 -7.91 18.04 -20.90
C ALA A 18 -6.52 17.37 -20.86
N ILE A 19 -5.83 17.30 -22.01
CA ILE A 19 -4.47 16.76 -22.10
C ILE A 19 -3.51 17.60 -21.25
N LEU A 20 -3.58 18.93 -21.34
CA LEU A 20 -2.74 19.83 -20.54
C LEU A 20 -3.01 19.65 -19.04
N TYR A 21 -4.27 19.55 -18.64
CA TYR A 21 -4.65 19.32 -17.25
C TYR A 21 -4.08 17.98 -16.73
N LEU A 22 -4.23 16.90 -17.50
CA LEU A 22 -3.66 15.60 -17.14
C LEU A 22 -2.13 15.64 -17.11
N ALA A 23 -1.48 16.30 -18.07
CA ALA A 23 -0.04 16.46 -18.08
C ALA A 23 0.45 17.19 -16.82
N ILE A 24 -0.26 18.21 -16.35
CA ILE A 24 0.14 18.95 -15.14
C ILE A 24 -0.13 18.14 -13.87
N THR A 25 -1.28 17.47 -13.77
CA THR A 25 -1.75 16.85 -12.51
C THR A 25 -1.27 15.43 -12.31
N PHE A 26 -1.11 14.65 -13.38
CA PHE A 26 -0.84 13.22 -13.28
C PHE A 26 0.60 12.86 -12.86
N PRO A 27 1.65 13.50 -13.39
CA PRO A 27 3.03 13.21 -13.01
C PRO A 27 3.35 13.37 -11.51
N PRO A 28 2.93 14.45 -10.81
CA PRO A 28 3.21 14.57 -9.37
C PRO A 28 2.47 13.53 -8.53
N ILE A 29 1.26 13.10 -8.95
CA ILE A 29 0.51 12.02 -8.29
C ILE A 29 1.29 10.71 -8.41
N MET A 30 1.74 10.36 -9.62
CA MET A 30 2.53 9.15 -9.83
C MET A 30 3.86 9.18 -9.07
N ALA A 31 4.59 10.30 -9.11
CA ALA A 31 5.82 10.45 -8.33
C ALA A 31 5.56 10.30 -6.82
N GLY A 32 4.47 10.89 -6.31
CA GLY A 32 4.07 10.76 -4.91
C GLY A 32 3.75 9.32 -4.51
N MET A 33 2.97 8.61 -5.35
CA MET A 33 2.65 7.21 -5.16
C MET A 33 3.92 6.34 -5.17
N ALA A 34 4.79 6.51 -6.16
CA ALA A 34 6.05 5.78 -6.26
C ALA A 34 6.94 6.00 -5.02
N ALA A 35 7.17 7.26 -4.62
CA ALA A 35 8.00 7.57 -3.47
C ALA A 35 7.43 6.99 -2.17
N LYS A 36 6.11 7.15 -1.94
CA LYS A 36 5.44 6.69 -0.73
C LYS A 36 5.39 5.17 -0.63
N THR A 37 5.02 4.49 -1.72
CA THR A 37 4.98 3.02 -1.79
C THR A 37 6.38 2.46 -1.57
N MET A 38 7.38 2.96 -2.30
CA MET A 38 8.76 2.50 -2.16
C MET A 38 9.30 2.69 -0.74
N CYS A 39 9.12 3.87 -0.15
CA CYS A 39 9.53 4.13 1.23
C CYS A 39 8.87 3.13 2.20
N SER A 40 7.55 2.94 2.08
CA SER A 40 6.80 2.11 3.03
C SER A 40 7.22 0.64 2.91
N CYS A 41 7.31 0.12 1.69
CA CYS A 41 7.68 -1.28 1.50
C CYS A 41 9.12 -1.58 1.90
N VAL A 42 10.06 -0.67 1.63
CA VAL A 42 11.47 -0.88 1.99
C VAL A 42 11.70 -0.68 3.49
N PHE A 43 11.33 0.49 4.03
CA PHE A 43 11.71 0.85 5.40
C PHE A 43 10.75 0.33 6.48
N VAL A 44 9.49 0.06 6.14
CA VAL A 44 8.50 -0.48 7.10
C VAL A 44 8.34 -1.98 6.93
N MET A 45 8.19 -2.47 5.70
CA MET A 45 7.94 -3.89 5.43
C MET A 45 9.23 -4.71 5.22
N GLY A 46 10.41 -4.07 5.16
CA GLY A 46 11.69 -4.76 5.00
C GLY A 46 11.92 -5.40 3.61
N ARG A 47 11.22 -4.92 2.58
CA ARG A 47 11.31 -5.49 1.22
C ARG A 47 12.46 -4.89 0.41
N THR A 48 12.94 -5.64 -0.58
CA THR A 48 13.93 -5.12 -1.53
C THR A 48 13.28 -4.16 -2.54
N PRO A 49 13.97 -3.10 -2.99
CA PRO A 49 13.43 -2.17 -3.98
C PRO A 49 12.95 -2.86 -5.26
N GLU A 50 13.66 -3.89 -5.73
CA GLU A 50 13.33 -4.64 -6.93
C GLU A 50 11.98 -5.36 -6.79
N SER A 51 11.75 -5.98 -5.63
CA SER A 51 10.49 -6.64 -5.29
C SER A 51 9.32 -5.65 -5.29
N VAL A 52 9.56 -4.42 -4.84
CA VAL A 52 8.56 -3.35 -4.81
C VAL A 52 8.24 -2.83 -6.21
N VAL A 53 9.26 -2.63 -7.06
CA VAL A 53 9.06 -2.22 -8.46
C VAL A 53 8.23 -3.26 -9.22
N GLN A 54 8.54 -4.55 -9.03
CA GLN A 54 7.87 -5.65 -9.74
C GLN A 54 6.43 -5.90 -9.27
N LYS A 55 6.18 -5.83 -7.96
CA LYS A 55 4.89 -6.25 -7.39
C LYS A 55 3.99 -5.10 -6.94
N GLU A 56 4.55 -4.02 -6.40
CA GLU A 56 3.74 -2.93 -5.81
C GLU A 56 3.57 -1.74 -6.75
N LEU A 57 4.57 -1.46 -7.59
CA LEU A 57 4.49 -0.36 -8.57
C LEU A 57 3.92 -0.82 -9.92
N SER A 58 3.48 -2.08 -10.04
CA SER A 58 2.80 -2.62 -11.22
C SER A 58 1.29 -2.32 -11.22
N VAL A 59 0.74 -1.79 -10.12
CA VAL A 59 -0.69 -1.45 -9.98
C VAL A 59 -1.18 -0.38 -10.94
N PHE A 60 -0.27 0.41 -11.50
CA PHE A 60 -0.61 1.45 -12.48
C PHE A 60 0.41 1.48 -13.64
N PRO A 61 -0.04 1.51 -14.91
CA PRO A 61 0.86 1.55 -16.06
C PRO A 61 1.89 2.69 -15.99
N GLY A 62 3.17 2.35 -16.11
CA GLY A 62 4.26 3.31 -16.12
C GLY A 62 4.81 3.71 -14.75
N LEU A 63 4.12 3.35 -13.65
CA LEU A 63 4.59 3.68 -12.29
C LEU A 63 5.88 2.92 -11.93
N SER A 64 6.02 1.67 -12.38
CA SER A 64 7.25 0.87 -12.23
C SER A 64 8.46 1.46 -12.95
N LYS A 65 8.27 2.42 -13.87
CA LYS A 65 9.33 3.14 -14.56
C LYS A 65 9.76 4.43 -13.86
N ALA A 66 9.18 4.73 -12.68
CA ALA A 66 9.61 5.87 -11.89
C ALA A 66 11.11 5.75 -11.56
N GLY A 67 11.85 6.86 -11.70
CA GLY A 67 13.23 6.92 -11.24
C GLY A 67 13.25 6.97 -9.73
N ILE A 68 13.81 5.95 -9.08
CA ILE A 68 13.87 5.84 -7.62
C ILE A 68 15.29 6.13 -7.15
N GLU A 69 15.41 7.03 -6.19
CA GLU A 69 16.66 7.37 -5.52
C GLU A 69 16.47 7.26 -4.00
N PHE A 70 17.35 6.51 -3.35
CA PHE A 70 17.40 6.45 -1.89
C PHE A 70 18.36 7.52 -1.41
N LYS A 71 17.86 8.43 -0.58
CA LYS A 71 18.70 9.41 0.11
C LYS A 71 18.85 8.96 1.56
N ASP A 72 20.06 8.57 1.91
CA ASP A 72 20.41 7.99 3.20
C ASP A 72 19.54 6.77 3.54
N SER A 73 19.55 6.34 4.81
CA SER A 73 18.73 5.21 5.28
C SER A 73 17.32 5.62 5.73
N SER A 74 16.81 6.78 5.30
CA SER A 74 15.51 7.28 5.79
C SER A 74 14.67 8.07 4.77
N ALA A 75 15.05 8.12 3.50
CA ALA A 75 14.23 8.81 2.51
C ALA A 75 14.29 8.17 1.12
N VAL A 76 13.18 8.28 0.40
CA VAL A 76 13.06 7.90 -1.01
C VAL A 76 12.58 9.10 -1.80
N THR A 77 13.25 9.37 -2.91
CA THR A 77 12.82 10.33 -3.92
C THR A 77 12.39 9.55 -5.16
N ALA A 78 11.22 9.87 -5.71
CA ALA A 78 10.76 9.31 -6.97
C ALA A 78 10.58 10.41 -8.00
N ARG A 79 10.99 10.13 -9.24
CA ARG A 79 10.84 11.02 -10.39
C ARG A 79 9.97 10.36 -11.44
N VAL A 80 8.94 11.08 -11.89
CA VAL A 80 8.10 10.69 -13.02
C VAL A 80 7.92 11.89 -13.93
N LEU A 81 8.38 11.76 -15.18
CA LEU A 81 8.49 12.88 -16.13
C LEU A 81 9.26 14.06 -15.50
N TRP A 82 8.66 15.26 -15.43
CA TRP A 82 9.26 16.44 -14.81
C TRP A 82 8.97 16.58 -13.30
N SER A 83 8.15 15.69 -12.72
CA SER A 83 7.77 15.78 -11.31
C SER A 83 8.66 14.94 -10.42
N VAL A 84 8.97 15.48 -9.24
CA VAL A 84 9.78 14.83 -8.21
C VAL A 84 9.01 14.90 -6.90
N SER A 85 8.89 13.75 -6.23
CA SER A 85 8.25 13.64 -4.92
C SER A 85 9.17 12.90 -3.96
N LYS A 86 9.11 13.26 -2.68
CA LYS A 86 9.96 12.68 -1.64
C LYS A 86 9.13 12.13 -0.48
N ALA A 87 9.44 10.92 -0.04
CA ALA A 87 8.90 10.34 1.18
C ALA A 87 10.02 10.08 2.19
N ILE A 88 9.74 10.31 3.47
CA ILE A 88 10.69 10.09 4.56
C ILE A 88 10.17 9.03 5.52
N TYR A 89 11.06 8.15 5.96
CA TYR A 89 10.80 7.19 7.02
C TYR A 89 11.05 7.84 8.39
N ARG A 90 10.07 7.68 9.29
CA ARG A 90 10.12 8.14 10.67
C ARG A 90 9.86 6.94 11.57
N LYS A 91 10.83 6.56 12.40
CA LYS A 91 10.74 5.40 13.30
C LYS A 91 9.48 5.50 14.16
N GLY A 92 8.68 4.42 14.18
CA GLY A 92 7.41 4.36 14.92
C GLY A 92 6.22 5.10 14.27
N GLN A 93 6.44 5.87 13.21
CA GLN A 93 5.39 6.60 12.47
C GLN A 93 5.27 6.16 11.00
N GLY A 94 6.15 5.26 10.54
CA GLY A 94 6.19 4.79 9.16
C GLY A 94 6.70 5.85 8.18
N CYS A 95 6.31 5.72 6.92
CA CYS A 95 6.72 6.64 5.85
C CYS A 95 5.71 7.76 5.61
N THR A 96 6.21 9.00 5.50
CA THR A 96 5.42 10.21 5.24
C THR A 96 5.82 10.81 3.90
N LEU A 97 4.85 11.01 3.00
CA LEU A 97 5.07 11.76 1.77
C LEU A 97 5.18 13.25 2.11
N LEU A 98 6.26 13.90 1.69
CA LEU A 98 6.41 15.34 1.82
C LEU A 98 5.55 16.03 0.76
N ALA A 99 4.74 16.99 1.22
CA ALA A 99 3.87 17.80 0.39
C ALA A 99 4.11 19.28 0.70
N GLU A 100 3.20 19.93 1.42
CA GLU A 100 3.24 21.38 1.67
C GLU A 100 4.21 21.80 2.78
N ARG A 101 4.69 20.86 3.60
CA ARG A 101 5.63 21.14 4.71
C ARG A 101 7.03 20.69 4.36
N SER A 102 8.01 21.45 4.82
CA SER A 102 9.42 21.11 4.67
C SER A 102 9.79 19.85 5.47
N GLU A 103 10.82 19.15 5.05
CA GLU A 103 11.30 17.96 5.76
C GLU A 103 11.65 18.22 7.24
N PRO A 104 12.36 19.31 7.61
CA PRO A 104 12.62 19.61 9.02
C PRO A 104 11.34 19.75 9.85
N GLU A 105 10.33 20.45 9.34
CA GLU A 105 9.04 20.60 10.03
C GLU A 105 8.35 19.25 10.23
N VAL A 106 8.33 18.41 9.20
CA VAL A 106 7.71 17.07 9.26
C VAL A 106 8.49 16.13 10.19
N ARG A 107 9.82 16.26 10.29
CA ARG A 107 10.66 15.47 11.21
C ARG A 107 10.50 15.90 12.66
N GLN A 108 10.19 17.17 12.92
CA GLN A 108 9.93 17.69 14.27
C GLN A 108 8.55 17.27 14.80
N GLN A 109 7.64 16.81 13.94
CA GLN A 109 6.34 16.28 14.37
C GLN A 109 6.52 15.03 15.24
N SER A 110 6.12 15.18 16.51
CA SER A 110 6.11 14.11 17.49
C SER A 110 4.68 13.96 18.02
N PRO A 111 3.81 13.20 17.32
CA PRO A 111 2.49 12.91 17.85
C PRO A 111 2.64 12.17 19.19
N ALA A 112 1.83 12.54 20.17
CA ALA A 112 1.76 11.82 21.43
C ALA A 112 1.17 10.44 21.15
N LEU A 113 2.03 9.42 21.06
CA LEU A 113 1.58 8.04 20.95
C LEU A 113 1.17 7.55 22.34
N PRO A 114 0.00 6.91 22.49
CA PRO A 114 -0.37 6.30 23.75
C PRO A 114 0.69 5.25 24.12
N THR A 115 1.16 5.29 25.36
CA THR A 115 2.01 4.22 25.88
C THR A 115 1.13 3.01 26.12
N LEU A 116 1.27 1.98 25.29
CA LEU A 116 0.63 0.70 25.54
C LEU A 116 1.36 0.01 26.70
N PRO A 117 0.65 -0.62 27.65
CA PRO A 117 1.31 -1.44 28.66
C PRO A 117 2.12 -2.55 27.97
N PRO A 118 3.26 -2.99 28.54
CA PRO A 118 4.00 -4.11 28.01
C PRO A 118 3.09 -5.36 28.06
N LEU A 119 2.54 -5.72 26.91
CA LEU A 119 1.77 -6.94 26.75
C LEU A 119 2.75 -8.01 26.27
N ASN A 120 2.86 -9.11 27.01
CA ASN A 120 3.48 -10.31 26.47
C ASN A 120 2.47 -10.96 25.52
N ALA A 121 2.40 -10.47 24.29
CA ALA A 121 1.40 -10.85 23.30
C ALA A 121 1.35 -12.37 23.10
N ASP A 122 2.49 -13.07 23.19
CA ASP A 122 2.58 -14.52 23.04
C ASP A 122 1.84 -15.31 24.14
N THR A 123 1.47 -14.67 25.25
CA THR A 123 0.75 -15.29 26.37
C THR A 123 -0.73 -14.94 26.41
N VAL A 124 -1.18 -14.02 25.56
CA VAL A 124 -2.57 -13.53 25.55
C VAL A 124 -3.27 -14.05 24.31
N ALA A 125 -4.46 -14.62 24.50
CA ALA A 125 -5.25 -15.17 23.41
C ALA A 125 -5.60 -14.10 22.38
N TRP A 126 -5.53 -14.47 21.10
CA TRP A 126 -6.08 -13.69 20.00
C TRP A 126 -7.57 -13.37 20.24
N PRO A 127 -8.08 -12.16 19.92
CA PRO A 127 -7.44 -11.05 19.21
C PRO A 127 -6.67 -10.07 20.09
N ASN A 128 -6.65 -10.28 21.41
CA ASN A 128 -6.00 -9.35 22.34
C ASN A 128 -4.48 -9.59 22.44
N GLY A 129 -3.99 -10.73 21.97
CA GLY A 129 -2.57 -11.05 21.79
C GLY A 129 -2.35 -12.01 20.61
N ASP A 130 -1.21 -12.69 20.62
CA ASP A 130 -0.71 -13.51 19.50
C ASP A 130 -0.87 -15.02 19.75
N LEU A 131 -1.40 -15.43 20.93
CA LEU A 131 -1.62 -16.83 21.24
C LEU A 131 -2.84 -17.36 20.47
N VAL A 132 -2.57 -18.09 19.40
CA VAL A 132 -3.57 -18.85 18.64
C VAL A 132 -3.63 -20.27 19.21
N SER A 133 -4.52 -20.50 20.16
CA SER A 133 -4.72 -21.82 20.80
C SER A 133 -6.20 -22.16 20.93
N THR A 134 -6.97 -21.93 19.86
CA THR A 134 -8.40 -22.21 19.85
C THR A 134 -8.68 -23.58 19.23
N PRO A 135 -9.53 -24.42 19.87
CA PRO A 135 -9.95 -25.69 19.28
C PRO A 135 -10.67 -25.44 17.95
N PRO A 136 -10.66 -26.40 17.01
CA PRO A 136 -11.40 -26.26 15.76
C PRO A 136 -12.87 -25.93 16.00
N VAL A 137 -13.42 -25.01 15.20
CA VAL A 137 -14.83 -24.61 15.27
C VAL A 137 -15.69 -25.78 14.79
N ALA A 138 -16.59 -26.26 15.65
CA ALA A 138 -17.46 -27.38 15.35
C ALA A 138 -18.37 -27.08 14.15
N GLY A 139 -18.52 -28.06 13.24
CA GLY A 139 -19.36 -27.92 12.05
C GLY A 139 -18.72 -27.15 10.89
N LEU A 140 -17.50 -26.64 11.05
CA LEU A 140 -16.77 -25.96 9.98
C LEU A 140 -16.08 -26.98 9.06
N ASN A 141 -16.23 -26.79 7.75
CA ASN A 141 -15.49 -27.57 6.76
C ASN A 141 -14.11 -26.93 6.50
N TYR A 142 -13.10 -27.39 7.23
CA TYR A 142 -11.73 -26.89 7.09
C TYR A 142 -11.11 -27.15 5.71
N ASP A 143 -11.49 -28.23 5.03
CA ASP A 143 -11.01 -28.49 3.66
C ASP A 143 -11.50 -27.43 2.69
N ALA A 144 -12.75 -26.97 2.84
CA ALA A 144 -13.31 -25.87 2.05
C ALA A 144 -12.61 -24.54 2.37
N VAL A 145 -12.30 -24.27 3.65
CA VAL A 145 -11.53 -23.08 4.06
C VAL A 145 -10.14 -23.10 3.41
N GLN A 146 -9.42 -24.22 3.53
CA GLN A 146 -8.08 -24.35 2.95
C GLN A 146 -8.10 -24.28 1.41
N ALA A 147 -9.12 -24.84 0.77
CA ALA A 147 -9.30 -24.68 -0.67
C ALA A 147 -9.50 -23.20 -1.05
N ALA A 148 -10.30 -22.44 -0.31
CA ALA A 148 -10.51 -21.02 -0.54
C ALA A 148 -9.22 -20.19 -0.35
N LEU A 149 -8.41 -20.51 0.67
CA LEU A 149 -7.11 -19.87 0.86
C LEU A 149 -6.19 -20.14 -0.33
N ARG A 150 -6.06 -21.39 -0.78
CA ARG A 150 -5.22 -21.74 -1.94
C ARG A 150 -5.64 -21.00 -3.20
N LEU A 151 -6.94 -20.88 -3.47
CA LEU A 151 -7.46 -20.14 -4.64
C LEU A 151 -6.96 -18.68 -4.69
N ALA A 152 -6.71 -18.06 -3.54
CA ALA A 152 -6.17 -16.70 -3.50
C ALA A 152 -4.72 -16.62 -3.97
N PHE A 153 -3.95 -17.70 -3.85
CA PHE A 153 -2.54 -17.79 -4.27
C PHE A 153 -2.35 -18.42 -5.65
N GLU A 154 -3.38 -19.06 -6.21
CA GLU A 154 -3.33 -19.64 -7.54
C GLU A 154 -3.24 -18.54 -8.62
N GLU A 155 -2.14 -18.52 -9.37
CA GLU A 155 -1.91 -17.60 -10.48
C GLU A 155 -2.47 -18.16 -11.79
N THR A 156 -3.71 -17.77 -12.12
CA THR A 156 -4.44 -18.27 -13.30
C THR A 156 -4.18 -17.47 -14.58
N ASN A 157 -3.63 -16.26 -14.47
CA ASN A 157 -3.30 -15.40 -15.60
C ASN A 157 -1.91 -14.79 -15.44
N PRO A 158 -0.89 -15.29 -16.15
CA PRO A 158 0.48 -14.77 -16.06
C PRO A 158 0.63 -13.29 -16.44
N GLU A 159 -0.26 -12.75 -17.27
CA GLU A 159 -0.25 -11.32 -17.67
C GLU A 159 -0.85 -10.40 -16.60
N GLN A 160 -1.63 -10.96 -15.67
CA GLN A 160 -2.27 -10.24 -14.58
C GLN A 160 -2.16 -11.05 -13.29
N PRO A 161 -0.93 -11.21 -12.76
CA PRO A 161 -0.73 -11.97 -11.54
C PRO A 161 -1.43 -11.29 -10.36
N LYS A 162 -2.07 -12.09 -9.51
CA LYS A 162 -2.72 -11.64 -8.27
C LYS A 162 -1.71 -11.05 -7.31
N ASN A 163 -0.50 -11.64 -7.24
CA ASN A 163 0.56 -11.26 -6.30
C ASN A 163 0.06 -11.23 -4.85
N THR A 164 -0.79 -12.19 -4.47
CA THR A 164 -1.33 -12.28 -3.11
C THR A 164 -0.19 -12.50 -2.11
N HIS A 165 -0.05 -11.60 -1.13
CA HIS A 165 0.99 -11.74 -0.10
C HIS A 165 0.53 -12.53 1.12
N ALA A 166 -0.71 -12.33 1.55
CA ALA A 166 -1.27 -12.95 2.75
C ALA A 166 -2.80 -13.04 2.64
N VAL A 167 -3.36 -14.10 3.20
CA VAL A 167 -4.81 -14.22 3.42
C VAL A 167 -5.02 -14.76 4.83
N LEU A 168 -5.94 -14.13 5.55
CA LEU A 168 -6.36 -14.51 6.90
C LEU A 168 -7.88 -14.63 6.92
N ALA A 169 -8.39 -15.76 7.40
CA ALA A 169 -9.81 -16.02 7.57
C ALA A 169 -10.14 -16.12 9.07
N ILE A 170 -11.09 -15.30 9.50
CA ILE A 170 -11.57 -15.24 10.88
C ILE A 170 -13.06 -15.58 10.89
N TYR A 171 -13.46 -16.46 11.80
CA TYR A 171 -14.86 -16.81 12.03
C TYR A 171 -15.10 -16.99 13.53
N ASP A 172 -16.20 -16.41 14.03
CA ASP A 172 -16.59 -16.45 15.44
C ASP A 172 -15.46 -16.08 16.42
N GLY A 173 -14.72 -15.02 16.10
CA GLY A 173 -13.60 -14.56 16.93
C GLY A 173 -12.42 -15.53 16.97
N GLN A 174 -12.28 -16.42 15.98
CA GLN A 174 -11.15 -17.35 15.87
C GLN A 174 -10.54 -17.29 14.47
N ILE A 175 -9.21 -17.42 14.40
CA ILE A 175 -8.52 -17.64 13.13
C ILE A 175 -8.79 -19.07 12.69
N ILE A 176 -9.49 -19.22 11.57
CA ILE A 176 -9.86 -20.53 11.00
C ILE A 176 -8.93 -20.95 9.85
N GLY A 177 -8.05 -20.05 9.40
CA GLY A 177 -7.02 -20.34 8.43
C GLY A 177 -6.23 -19.11 8.02
N GLU A 178 -4.94 -19.31 7.76
CA GLU A 178 -4.03 -18.29 7.25
C GLU A 178 -3.07 -18.91 6.25
N GLN A 179 -2.66 -18.11 5.26
CA GLN A 179 -1.65 -18.50 4.30
C GLN A 179 -0.86 -17.27 3.87
N TYR A 180 0.44 -17.45 3.70
CA TYR A 180 1.39 -16.39 3.34
C TYR A 180 2.19 -16.79 2.11
N ALA A 181 2.51 -15.81 1.27
CA ALA A 181 3.44 -15.99 0.17
C ALA A 181 4.87 -16.17 0.71
N SER A 182 5.75 -16.74 -0.12
CA SER A 182 7.17 -16.86 0.23
C SER A 182 7.78 -15.50 0.59
N GLY A 183 8.45 -15.45 1.74
CA GLY A 183 9.05 -14.22 2.30
C GLY A 183 8.10 -13.33 3.10
N PHE A 184 6.86 -13.78 3.34
CA PHE A 184 5.88 -13.13 4.19
C PHE A 184 5.47 -14.06 5.34
N ASP A 185 5.11 -13.46 6.46
CA ASP A 185 4.64 -14.16 7.65
C ASP A 185 3.64 -13.28 8.44
N LYS A 186 3.16 -13.81 9.56
CA LYS A 186 2.25 -13.12 10.48
C LYS A 186 2.79 -11.82 11.08
N HIS A 187 4.10 -11.60 11.05
CA HIS A 187 4.75 -10.38 11.56
C HIS A 187 5.01 -9.35 10.45
N THR A 188 4.75 -9.72 9.19
CA THR A 188 4.95 -8.82 8.07
C THR A 188 3.94 -7.68 8.09
N LEU A 189 4.44 -6.45 8.10
CA LEU A 189 3.60 -5.26 7.99
C LEU A 189 3.16 -5.06 6.55
N PHE A 190 1.92 -4.60 6.33
CA PHE A 190 1.37 -4.33 5.00
C PHE A 190 0.92 -2.88 4.86
N MET A 191 0.91 -2.37 3.62
CA MET A 191 0.27 -1.08 3.33
C MET A 191 -1.24 -1.21 3.46
N GLY A 192 -1.85 -0.39 4.32
CA GLY A 192 -3.30 -0.45 4.57
C GLY A 192 -4.18 0.10 3.45
N TRP A 193 -3.65 0.94 2.55
CA TRP A 193 -4.43 1.56 1.46
C TRP A 193 -5.78 2.12 1.94
N SER A 194 -6.89 1.73 1.29
CA SER A 194 -8.23 2.14 1.69
C SER A 194 -8.76 1.42 2.92
N MET A 195 -8.15 0.31 3.38
CA MET A 195 -8.53 -0.33 4.65
C MET A 195 -8.32 0.63 5.83
N THR A 196 -7.33 1.52 5.72
CA THR A 196 -7.09 2.59 6.71
C THR A 196 -8.31 3.49 6.91
N LYS A 197 -9.18 3.66 5.91
CA LYS A 197 -10.41 4.48 6.06
C LYS A 197 -11.35 3.89 7.10
N SER A 198 -11.50 2.57 7.13
CA SER A 198 -12.35 1.88 8.11
C SER A 198 -11.80 2.06 9.53
N LEU A 199 -10.47 1.96 9.70
CA LEU A 199 -9.84 2.23 10.99
C LEU A 199 -10.04 3.68 11.44
N ASN A 200 -9.85 4.65 10.53
CA ASN A 200 -10.12 6.04 10.82
C ASN A 200 -11.57 6.29 11.24
N ASN A 201 -12.53 5.63 10.59
CA ASN A 201 -13.95 5.76 10.95
C ASN A 201 -14.27 5.13 12.30
N ALA A 202 -13.63 4.03 12.68
CA ALA A 202 -13.85 3.40 13.99
C ALA A 202 -13.31 4.22 15.18
N MET A 203 -12.43 5.20 14.92
CA MET A 203 -11.82 6.05 15.96
C MET A 203 -12.57 7.36 16.23
N VAL A 204 -13.58 7.70 15.43
CA VAL A 204 -14.36 8.96 15.51
C VAL A 204 -15.82 8.68 15.81
#